data_AF-A0A7T4YBD3-F1
#
_entry.id   AF-A0A7T4YBD3-F1
#
_cell.length_a   1.000
_cell.length_b   1.000
_cell.length_c   1.000
_cell.angle_alpha   90.00
_cell.angle_beta   90.00
_cell.angle_gamma   90.00
#
_symmetry.space_group_name_H-M   'P 1'
#
loop_
_entity.id
_entity.type
_entity.pdbx_description
1 polymer ?
#
loop_
_entity_poly.entity_id
_entity_poly.type
_entity_poly.pdbx_seq_one_letter_code
_entity_poly.pdbx_strand_id
1 'polypeptide(L)'
;MLDRAADGGRDAASSLVVALAGNGERVGIRLAGQPHRWHTAPAAAPVGPPLNASAASATALPVIGDSGVIDALGCGGQALTGAPEIAAALAPWLPADWRTRPGSLLAGRHPGLAPQGLAVGLDAASIVTGREPLTAIAMIDAAGELGLLGRGLFVPPASLFAQAARDIAAAAGEA
;
A
#
# COMPACT_ATOMS: atom_id res chain seq x y z
N MET A 1 4.52 12.23 9.84
CA MET A 1 5.69 11.32 9.96
C MET A 1 6.33 11.07 8.60
N LEU A 2 5.57 10.64 7.58
CA LEU A 2 6.16 10.32 6.27
C LEU A 2 6.71 11.54 5.52
N ASP A 3 6.06 12.72 5.60
CA ASP A 3 6.64 13.96 5.09
C ASP A 3 7.94 14.38 5.82
N ARG A 4 8.10 13.96 7.08
CA ARG A 4 9.34 14.15 7.84
C ARG A 4 10.41 13.10 7.51
N ALA A 5 10.02 11.92 7.02
CA ALA A 5 10.96 10.96 6.45
C ALA A 5 11.46 11.43 5.08
N ALA A 6 10.59 12.14 4.33
CA ALA A 6 10.90 12.82 3.08
C ALA A 6 11.72 14.12 3.27
N ASP A 7 12.04 14.53 4.50
CA ASP A 7 12.60 15.84 4.90
C ASP A 7 13.94 16.18 4.24
N GLY A 8 13.86 16.61 2.98
CA GLY A 8 14.94 17.10 2.15
C GLY A 8 15.75 16.04 1.41
N GLY A 9 15.34 14.77 1.38
CA GLY A 9 16.11 13.72 0.69
C GLY A 9 17.53 13.52 1.26
N ARG A 10 17.69 13.62 2.60
CA ARG A 10 19.01 13.48 3.28
C ARG A 10 19.78 12.24 2.85
N ASP A 11 19.04 11.19 2.50
CA ASP A 11 19.54 10.05 1.74
C ASP A 11 18.80 9.99 0.41
N ALA A 12 19.45 10.45 -0.66
CA ALA A 12 18.93 10.43 -2.02
C ALA A 12 18.70 9.00 -2.54
N ALA A 13 19.32 7.99 -1.92
CA ALA A 13 19.14 6.59 -2.25
C ALA A 13 17.98 5.92 -1.48
N SER A 14 17.30 6.63 -0.57
CA SER A 14 16.29 6.03 0.31
C SER A 14 15.03 5.56 -0.43
N SER A 15 14.84 4.24 -0.47
CA SER A 15 13.70 3.55 -1.08
C SER A 15 12.46 3.43 -0.18
N LEU A 16 12.43 4.12 0.97
CA LEU A 16 11.26 4.15 1.84
C LEU A 16 10.07 4.79 1.14
N VAL A 17 8.94 4.11 1.12
CA VAL A 17 7.69 4.60 0.53
C VAL A 17 7.04 5.60 1.48
N VAL A 18 6.92 6.85 1.03
CA VAL A 18 6.35 7.97 1.80
C VAL A 18 4.95 8.37 1.33
N ALA A 19 4.51 7.86 0.19
CA ALA A 19 3.13 7.97 -0.28
C ALA A 19 2.74 6.70 -1.05
N LEU A 20 1.48 6.28 -0.90
CA LEU A 20 0.82 5.27 -1.72
C LEU A 20 -0.63 5.72 -1.91
N ALA A 21 -1.03 6.00 -3.15
CA ALA A 21 -2.34 6.58 -3.45
C ALA A 21 -2.85 6.08 -4.80
N GLY A 22 -4.16 6.12 -4.98
CA GLY A 22 -4.84 5.82 -6.25
C GLY A 22 -5.75 6.95 -6.69
N ASN A 23 -5.99 7.08 -7.99
CA ASN A 23 -6.88 8.10 -8.55
C ASN A 23 -8.08 7.52 -9.32
N GLY A 24 -8.36 6.22 -9.18
CA GLY A 24 -9.42 5.53 -9.94
C GLY A 24 -8.97 4.99 -11.31
N GLU A 25 -7.72 5.26 -11.72
CA GLU A 25 -7.14 4.75 -12.98
C GLU A 25 -5.71 4.22 -12.78
N ARG A 26 -4.92 4.94 -11.99
CA ARG A 26 -3.53 4.64 -11.68
C ARG A 26 -3.33 4.58 -10.17
N VAL A 27 -2.42 3.71 -9.76
CA VAL A 27 -1.82 3.72 -8.42
C VAL A 27 -0.43 4.33 -8.52
N GLY A 28 -0.03 5.08 -7.51
CA GLY A 28 1.30 5.67 -7.45
C GLY A 28 1.93 5.58 -6.07
N ILE A 29 3.27 5.62 -6.08
CA ILE A 29 4.09 5.76 -4.87
C ILE A 29 5.09 6.91 -5.01
N ARG A 30 5.53 7.44 -3.87
CA ARG A 30 6.68 8.34 -3.76
C ARG A 30 7.68 7.76 -2.78
N LEU A 31 8.96 7.96 -3.06
CA LEU A 31 10.06 7.50 -2.22
C LEU A 31 10.65 8.65 -1.41
N ALA A 32 11.21 8.36 -0.23
CA ALA A 32 11.81 9.37 0.64
C ALA A 32 13.00 10.10 -0.03
N GLY A 33 13.83 9.40 -0.81
CA GLY A 33 14.91 10.03 -1.58
C GLY A 33 14.45 10.75 -2.85
N GLN A 34 13.20 10.58 -3.28
CA GLN A 34 12.60 11.26 -4.45
C GLN A 34 11.18 11.77 -4.14
N PRO A 35 10.98 12.66 -3.15
CA PRO A 35 9.66 12.95 -2.57
C PRO A 35 8.72 13.76 -3.49
N HIS A 36 9.23 14.29 -4.59
CA HIS A 36 8.46 15.01 -5.60
C HIS A 36 8.13 14.18 -6.84
N ARG A 37 8.71 12.98 -6.97
CA ARG A 37 8.52 12.11 -8.13
C ARG A 37 7.51 11.01 -7.82
N TRP A 38 6.47 10.91 -8.65
CA TRP A 38 5.54 9.79 -8.62
C TRP A 38 6.01 8.68 -9.55
N HIS A 39 6.13 7.48 -8.99
CA HIS A 39 6.18 6.24 -9.76
C HIS A 39 4.75 5.72 -9.86
N THR A 40 4.28 5.32 -11.04
CA THR A 40 2.88 4.93 -11.24
C THR A 40 2.71 3.68 -12.09
N ALA A 41 1.63 2.95 -11.85
CA ALA A 41 1.19 1.79 -12.62
C ALA A 41 -0.34 1.84 -12.80
N PRO A 42 -0.91 1.10 -13.77
CA PRO A 42 -2.36 0.92 -13.84
C PRO A 42 -2.91 0.40 -12.51
N ALA A 43 -4.01 0.99 -12.04
CA ALA A 43 -4.72 0.52 -10.86
C ALA A 43 -5.63 -0.65 -11.22
N ALA A 44 -5.79 -1.58 -10.27
CA ALA A 44 -6.82 -2.60 -10.34
C ALA A 44 -7.91 -2.30 -9.29
N ALA A 45 -9.09 -2.86 -9.52
CA ALA A 45 -10.17 -2.81 -8.53
C ALA A 45 -9.77 -3.64 -7.29
N PRO A 46 -10.00 -3.11 -6.08
CA PRO A 46 -9.86 -3.90 -4.85
C PRO A 46 -10.89 -5.04 -4.82
N VAL A 47 -10.56 -6.11 -4.10
CA VAL A 47 -11.42 -7.29 -3.94
C VAL A 47 -11.76 -7.54 -2.47
N GLY A 48 -12.99 -7.93 -2.16
CA GLY A 48 -13.40 -8.16 -0.78
C GLY A 48 -14.90 -8.33 -0.62
N PRO A 49 -15.39 -8.40 0.63
CA PRO A 49 -16.80 -8.64 0.91
C PRO A 49 -17.65 -7.40 0.57
N PRO A 50 -18.74 -7.56 -0.21
CA PRO A 50 -19.69 -6.47 -0.46
C PRO A 50 -20.48 -6.15 0.81
N LEU A 51 -20.98 -4.92 0.91
CA LEU A 51 -21.74 -4.47 2.08
C LEU A 51 -23.20 -4.93 2.07
N ASN A 52 -23.77 -5.18 0.89
CA ASN A 52 -25.14 -5.64 0.68
C ASN A 52 -25.30 -6.30 -0.72
N ALA A 53 -26.51 -6.78 -1.03
CA ALA A 53 -26.81 -7.46 -2.29
C ALA A 53 -26.62 -6.55 -3.52
N SER A 54 -27.02 -5.28 -3.46
CA SER A 54 -26.84 -4.33 -4.57
C SER A 54 -25.36 -4.07 -4.85
N ALA A 55 -24.54 -3.99 -3.81
CA ALA A 55 -23.10 -3.83 -3.95
C ALA A 55 -22.42 -5.08 -4.53
N ALA A 56 -22.96 -6.27 -4.27
CA ALA A 56 -22.44 -7.52 -4.82
C ALA A 56 -22.60 -7.64 -6.34
N SER A 57 -23.58 -6.94 -6.93
CA SER A 57 -23.81 -6.90 -8.38
C SER A 57 -23.10 -5.75 -9.09
N ALA A 58 -22.46 -4.85 -8.35
CA ALA A 58 -21.83 -3.65 -8.89
C ALA A 58 -20.39 -3.90 -9.33
N THR A 59 -19.87 -3.02 -10.19
CA THR A 59 -18.46 -3.05 -10.61
C THR A 59 -17.66 -2.10 -9.73
N ALA A 60 -16.61 -2.62 -9.08
CA ALA A 60 -15.72 -1.79 -8.28
C ALA A 60 -14.77 -0.96 -9.18
N LEU A 61 -14.65 0.32 -8.86
CA LEU A 61 -13.67 1.25 -9.43
C LEU A 61 -12.25 0.77 -9.08
N PRO A 62 -11.25 0.98 -9.97
CA PRO A 62 -9.86 0.86 -9.58
C PRO A 62 -9.53 1.71 -8.36
N VAL A 63 -8.49 1.32 -7.62
CA VAL A 63 -8.15 1.96 -6.34
C VAL A 63 -8.12 3.49 -6.43
N ILE A 64 -8.82 4.15 -5.50
CA ILE A 64 -8.96 5.61 -5.42
C ILE A 64 -8.76 6.10 -3.98
N GLY A 65 -8.12 7.26 -3.84
CA GLY A 65 -7.85 7.94 -2.59
C GLY A 65 -6.42 7.74 -2.08
N ASP A 66 -6.09 8.51 -1.04
CA ASP A 66 -4.75 8.60 -0.47
C ASP A 66 -4.53 7.69 0.74
N SER A 67 -5.54 6.90 1.14
CA SER A 67 -5.47 6.09 2.36
C SER A 67 -4.41 5.01 2.33
N GLY A 68 -3.92 4.62 1.15
CA GLY A 68 -2.81 3.68 1.00
C GLY A 68 -1.53 4.13 1.72
N VAL A 69 -1.40 5.42 2.05
CA VAL A 69 -0.32 5.95 2.89
C VAL A 69 -0.29 5.30 4.29
N ILE A 70 -1.44 4.86 4.80
CA ILE A 70 -1.56 4.15 6.08
C ILE A 70 -0.92 2.76 5.97
N ASP A 71 -1.10 2.08 4.84
CA ASP A 71 -0.47 0.79 4.57
C ASP A 71 1.04 0.94 4.32
N ALA A 72 1.46 2.00 3.62
CA ALA A 72 2.87 2.33 3.44
C ALA A 72 3.57 2.63 4.78
N LEU A 73 2.86 3.20 5.75
CA LEU A 73 3.38 3.36 7.11
C LEU A 73 3.62 2.02 7.82
N GLY A 74 2.93 0.94 7.45
CA GLY A 74 2.94 -0.35 8.16
C GLY A 74 1.66 -0.64 8.95
N CYS A 75 0.62 0.17 8.78
CA CYS A 75 -0.70 -0.06 9.35
C CYS A 75 -1.66 -0.69 8.31
N GLY A 76 -2.97 -0.65 8.54
CA GLY A 76 -3.96 -1.15 7.58
C GLY A 76 -3.78 -2.63 7.24
N GLY A 77 -3.65 -2.94 5.95
CA GLY A 77 -3.39 -4.27 5.41
C GLY A 77 -2.09 -4.90 5.90
N GLN A 78 -1.12 -4.10 6.34
CA GLN A 78 0.14 -4.58 6.94
C GLN A 78 -0.01 -4.98 8.42
N ALA A 79 -1.08 -4.54 9.09
CA ALA A 79 -1.30 -4.74 10.52
C ALA A 79 -2.54 -5.59 10.84
N LEU A 80 -3.02 -6.40 9.87
CA LEU A 80 -4.24 -7.20 10.02
C LEU A 80 -4.19 -8.20 11.18
N THR A 81 -3.01 -8.58 11.67
CA THR A 81 -2.85 -9.46 12.84
C THR A 81 -3.41 -8.81 14.12
N GLY A 82 -3.42 -7.48 14.19
CA GLY A 82 -4.03 -6.71 15.26
C GLY A 82 -5.51 -6.38 15.06
N ALA A 83 -6.12 -6.83 13.95
CA ALA A 83 -7.51 -6.52 13.58
C ALA A 83 -8.29 -7.80 13.22
N PRO A 84 -8.60 -8.68 14.19
CA PRO A 84 -9.13 -10.02 13.93
C PRO A 84 -10.45 -10.03 13.17
N GLU A 85 -11.35 -9.09 13.43
CA GLU A 85 -12.64 -8.99 12.72
C GLU A 85 -12.46 -8.63 11.24
N ILE A 86 -11.55 -7.72 10.94
CA ILE A 86 -11.22 -7.31 9.57
C ILE A 86 -10.48 -8.44 8.85
N ALA A 87 -9.53 -9.09 9.51
CA ALA A 87 -8.81 -10.24 8.97
C ALA A 87 -9.75 -11.40 8.66
N ALA A 88 -10.74 -11.68 9.52
CA ALA A 88 -11.76 -12.69 9.26
C ALA A 88 -12.63 -12.33 8.05
N ALA A 89 -13.06 -11.07 7.94
CA ALA A 89 -13.86 -10.59 6.81
C ALA A 89 -13.10 -10.65 5.47
N LEU A 90 -11.78 -10.46 5.48
CA LEU A 90 -10.93 -10.50 4.28
C LEU A 90 -10.30 -11.88 4.02
N ALA A 91 -10.49 -12.86 4.91
CA ALA A 91 -9.80 -14.15 4.86
C ALA A 91 -9.84 -14.86 3.49
N PRO A 92 -10.94 -14.83 2.71
CA PRO A 92 -10.97 -15.45 1.37
C PRO A 92 -10.02 -14.81 0.35
N TRP A 93 -9.57 -13.57 0.57
CA TRP A 93 -8.72 -12.81 -0.36
C TRP A 93 -7.28 -12.65 0.14
N LEU A 94 -6.97 -13.06 1.36
CA LEU A 94 -5.64 -12.92 1.92
C LEU A 94 -4.69 -14.02 1.38
N PRO A 95 -3.46 -13.67 0.98
CA PRO A 95 -2.47 -14.68 0.59
C PRO A 95 -2.06 -15.52 1.81
N ALA A 96 -1.62 -16.77 1.60
CA ALA A 96 -1.30 -17.69 2.69
C ALA A 96 -0.25 -17.16 3.68
N ASP A 97 0.68 -16.31 3.20
CA ASP A 97 1.77 -15.73 3.98
C ASP A 97 1.43 -14.35 4.58
N TRP A 98 0.18 -13.88 4.52
CA TRP A 98 -0.20 -12.52 4.91
C TRP A 98 0.26 -12.13 6.32
N ARG A 99 0.35 -13.09 7.26
CA ARG A 99 0.78 -12.86 8.65
C ARG A 99 2.26 -12.55 8.78
N THR A 100 3.10 -13.13 7.92
CA THR A 100 4.57 -13.02 8.00
C THR A 100 5.11 -12.04 6.97
N ARG A 101 4.34 -11.74 5.93
CA ARG A 101 4.65 -10.81 4.84
C ARG A 101 5.17 -9.44 5.32
N PRO A 102 4.56 -8.74 6.31
CA PRO A 102 5.07 -7.43 6.75
C PRO A 102 6.53 -7.47 7.24
N GLY A 103 6.98 -8.60 7.81
CA GLY A 103 8.33 -8.74 8.35
C GLY A 103 9.44 -8.69 7.30
N SER A 104 9.13 -8.92 6.02
CA SER A 104 10.10 -8.74 4.92
C SER A 104 9.92 -7.44 4.15
N LEU A 105 8.87 -6.66 4.40
CA LEU A 105 8.54 -5.46 3.60
C LEU A 105 8.76 -4.16 4.35
N LEU A 106 8.75 -4.20 5.69
CA LEU A 106 8.81 -3.02 6.56
C LEU A 106 10.22 -2.85 7.13
N ALA A 107 10.72 -1.62 7.07
CA ALA A 107 12.12 -1.28 7.35
C ALA A 107 12.51 -1.34 8.84
N GLY A 108 11.56 -1.25 9.77
CA GLY A 108 11.91 -1.31 11.19
C GLY A 108 10.77 -1.04 12.15
N ARG A 109 11.09 -0.56 13.36
CA ARG A 109 10.11 -0.23 14.40
C ARG A 109 10.21 1.25 14.76
N HIS A 110 9.07 1.89 14.99
CA HIS A 110 9.01 3.27 15.47
C HIS A 110 8.70 3.29 16.97
N PRO A 111 9.40 4.07 17.81
CA PRO A 111 9.16 4.12 19.26
C PRO A 111 7.70 4.41 19.64
N GLY A 112 7.04 5.31 18.91
CA GLY A 112 5.63 5.66 19.13
C GLY A 112 4.63 4.57 18.72
N LEU A 113 5.08 3.54 17.99
CA LEU A 113 4.26 2.38 17.58
C LEU A 113 4.75 1.06 18.20
N ALA A 114 5.82 1.12 19.00
CA ALA A 114 6.37 -0.02 19.70
C ALA A 114 5.38 -0.69 20.67
N PRO A 115 4.50 0.05 21.40
CA PRO A 115 3.49 -0.59 22.25
C PRO A 115 2.48 -1.44 21.48
N GLN A 116 2.26 -1.15 20.19
CA GLN A 116 1.40 -1.95 19.31
C GLN A 116 2.16 -3.09 18.62
N GLY A 117 3.47 -3.19 18.84
CA GLY A 117 4.32 -4.22 18.26
C GLY A 117 4.52 -4.10 16.74
N LEU A 118 4.08 -3.01 16.12
CA LEU A 118 4.07 -2.85 14.66
C LEU A 118 5.45 -2.50 14.11
N ALA A 119 5.81 -3.14 13.00
CA ALA A 119 6.86 -2.66 12.13
C ALA A 119 6.31 -1.52 11.24
N VAL A 120 7.19 -0.70 10.71
CA VAL A 120 6.83 0.48 9.93
C VAL A 120 7.76 0.71 8.74
N GLY A 121 7.26 1.51 7.80
CA GLY A 121 8.03 2.03 6.67
C GLY A 121 8.20 0.97 5.61
N LEU A 122 7.26 0.92 4.68
CA LEU A 122 7.37 0.06 3.51
C LEU A 122 8.61 0.43 2.70
N ASP A 123 9.44 -0.56 2.37
CA ASP A 123 10.63 -0.38 1.56
C ASP A 123 10.42 -0.91 0.14
N ALA A 124 10.51 -0.03 -0.85
CA ALA A 124 10.34 -0.40 -2.25
C ALA A 124 11.40 -1.41 -2.74
N ALA A 125 12.61 -1.37 -2.19
CA ALA A 125 13.69 -2.28 -2.58
C ALA A 125 13.48 -3.71 -2.05
N SER A 126 12.70 -3.86 -0.97
CA SER A 126 12.38 -5.14 -0.34
C SER A 126 11.19 -5.87 -0.98
N ILE A 127 10.46 -5.22 -1.88
CA ILE A 127 9.26 -5.81 -2.52
C ILE A 127 9.65 -6.66 -3.72
N VAL A 128 9.21 -7.91 -3.71
CA VAL A 128 9.42 -8.89 -4.79
C VAL A 128 8.10 -9.50 -5.24
N THR A 129 8.06 -9.99 -6.48
CA THR A 129 6.90 -10.67 -7.04
C THR A 129 6.45 -11.82 -6.14
N GLY A 130 5.15 -11.88 -5.85
CA GLY A 130 4.54 -12.86 -4.95
C GLY A 130 4.61 -12.48 -3.47
N ARG A 131 5.27 -11.38 -3.12
CA ARG A 131 5.36 -10.80 -1.76
C ARG A 131 5.06 -9.29 -1.73
N GLU A 132 4.17 -8.85 -2.60
CA GLU A 132 3.68 -7.47 -2.66
C GLU A 132 2.98 -7.02 -1.36
N PRO A 133 3.00 -5.74 -1.00
CA PRO A 133 2.25 -5.24 0.14
C PRO A 133 0.73 -5.43 -0.05
N LEU A 134 0.04 -5.53 1.07
CA LEU A 134 -1.41 -5.57 1.18
C LEU A 134 -1.91 -4.19 1.57
N THR A 135 -2.83 -3.65 0.79
CA THR A 135 -3.48 -2.36 1.03
C THR A 135 -4.95 -2.59 1.39
N ALA A 136 -5.34 -2.24 2.62
CA ALA A 136 -6.74 -2.30 3.03
C ALA A 136 -7.46 -1.02 2.59
N ILE A 137 -8.47 -1.16 1.74
CA ILE A 137 -9.13 0.00 1.09
C ILE A 137 -10.63 -0.25 0.92
N ALA A 138 -11.42 0.81 0.82
CA ALA A 138 -12.82 0.69 0.45
C ALA A 138 -12.97 0.27 -1.02
N MET A 139 -13.96 -0.58 -1.32
CA MET A 139 -14.43 -0.78 -2.69
C MET A 139 -15.46 0.29 -3.01
N ILE A 140 -15.28 1.04 -4.10
CA ILE A 140 -16.17 2.14 -4.52
C ILE A 140 -16.80 1.78 -5.87
N ASP A 141 -18.05 2.19 -6.09
CA ASP A 141 -18.77 1.95 -7.33
C ASP A 141 -18.16 2.70 -8.51
N ALA A 142 -17.87 1.99 -9.59
CA ALA A 142 -17.32 2.55 -10.83
C ALA A 142 -18.32 3.48 -11.53
N ALA A 143 -19.62 3.23 -11.41
CA ALA A 143 -20.66 4.10 -11.99
C ALA A 143 -20.92 5.35 -11.13
N GLY A 144 -20.47 5.34 -9.86
CA GLY A 144 -20.70 6.44 -8.91
C GLY A 144 -22.14 6.55 -8.41
N GLU A 145 -22.98 5.54 -8.64
CA GLU A 145 -24.41 5.56 -8.29
C GLU A 145 -24.65 5.01 -6.88
N LEU A 146 -23.93 3.95 -6.51
CA LEU A 146 -24.09 3.26 -5.22
C LEU A 146 -23.11 3.75 -4.14
N GLY A 147 -22.04 4.43 -4.54
CA GLY A 147 -21.00 4.91 -3.63
C GLY A 147 -20.15 3.78 -3.06
N LEU A 148 -20.19 3.57 -1.74
CA LEU A 148 -19.42 2.50 -1.09
C LEU A 148 -19.99 1.14 -1.49
N LEU A 149 -19.15 0.20 -1.91
CA LEU A 149 -19.52 -1.18 -2.23
C LEU A 149 -19.11 -2.17 -1.13
N GLY A 150 -18.08 -1.87 -0.35
CA GLY A 150 -17.66 -2.72 0.75
C GLY A 150 -16.22 -2.52 1.18
N ARG A 151 -15.69 -3.53 1.87
CA ARG A 151 -14.28 -3.59 2.27
C ARG A 151 -13.49 -4.29 1.17
N GLY A 152 -12.29 -3.81 0.92
CA GLY A 152 -11.45 -4.28 -0.16
C GLY A 152 -10.01 -4.49 0.27
N LEU A 153 -9.37 -5.42 -0.43
CA LEU A 153 -7.95 -5.67 -0.42
C LEU A 153 -7.42 -5.32 -1.80
N PHE A 154 -6.44 -4.44 -1.85
CA PHE A 154 -5.69 -4.13 -3.06
C PHE A 154 -4.24 -4.58 -2.87
N VAL A 155 -3.67 -5.15 -3.93
CA VAL A 155 -2.26 -5.57 -3.96
C VAL A 155 -1.58 -4.75 -5.04
N PRO A 156 -0.81 -3.70 -4.69
CA PRO A 156 -0.10 -2.92 -5.68
C PRO A 156 0.96 -3.79 -6.39
N PRO A 157 1.15 -3.65 -7.70
CA PRO A 157 1.98 -4.57 -8.46
C PRO A 157 3.46 -4.45 -8.08
N ALA A 158 4.17 -5.58 -7.93
CA ALA A 158 5.61 -5.59 -7.62
C ALA A 158 6.45 -4.75 -8.59
N SER A 159 6.05 -4.70 -9.88
CA SER A 159 6.74 -3.91 -10.91
C SER A 159 6.77 -2.41 -10.60
N LEU A 160 5.76 -1.87 -9.89
CA LEU A 160 5.74 -0.47 -9.44
C LEU A 160 6.91 -0.18 -8.52
N PHE A 161 7.11 -1.03 -7.52
CA PHE A 161 8.18 -0.88 -6.53
C PHE A 161 9.56 -1.19 -7.12
N ALA A 162 9.66 -2.26 -7.92
CA ALA A 162 10.90 -2.64 -8.58
C ALA A 162 11.39 -1.54 -9.54
N GLN A 163 10.48 -0.86 -10.25
CA GLN A 163 10.87 0.28 -11.08
C GLN A 163 11.35 1.46 -10.23
N ALA A 164 10.61 1.80 -9.17
CA ALA A 164 10.97 2.90 -8.29
C ALA A 164 12.35 2.68 -7.62
N ALA A 165 12.63 1.46 -7.17
CA ALA A 165 13.91 1.08 -6.58
C ALA A 165 15.08 1.12 -7.58
N ARG A 166 14.86 0.73 -8.85
CA ARG A 166 15.89 0.88 -9.90
C ARG A 166 16.19 2.34 -10.19
N ASP A 167 15.16 3.16 -10.31
CA ASP A 167 15.28 4.56 -10.68
C ASP A 167 16.01 5.38 -9.62
N ILE A 168 15.79 5.09 -8.33
CA ILE A 168 16.49 5.77 -7.24
C ILE A 168 17.95 5.31 -7.11
N ALA A 169 18.23 4.02 -7.32
CA ALA A 169 19.59 3.50 -7.33
C ALA A 169 20.42 4.07 -8.49
N ALA A 170 19.83 4.21 -9.68
CA ALA A 170 20.49 4.84 -10.83
C ALA A 170 20.84 6.32 -10.55
N ALA A 171 19.90 7.08 -10.01
CA ALA A 171 20.12 8.49 -9.67
C ALA A 171 21.20 8.69 -8.59
N ALA A 172 21.33 7.76 -7.64
CA ALA A 172 22.35 7.81 -6.60
C ALA A 172 23.77 7.47 -7.10
N GLY A 173 23.89 6.67 -8.16
CA GLY A 173 25.19 6.33 -8.78
C GLY A 173 25.75 7.41 -9.70
N GLU A 174 24.91 8.39 -10.08
CA GLU A 174 25.28 9.53 -10.92
C GLU A 174 25.73 10.76 -10.09
N ALA A 175 25.52 10.75 -8.77
CA ALA A 175 25.83 11.82 -7.83
C ALA A 175 27.18 11.61 -7.12
#